data_AF-A5FAM1-F1
#
_entry.id   AF-A5FAM1-F1
#
_cell.length_a   1.000
_cell.length_b   1.000
_cell.length_c   1.000
_cell.angle_alpha   90.00
_cell.angle_beta   90.00
_cell.angle_gamma   90.00
#
_symmetry.space_group_name_H-M   'P 1'
#
loop_
_entity.id
_entity.type
_entity.pdbx_description
1 polymer ?
#
loop_
_entity_poly.entity_id
_entity_poly.type
_entity_poly.pdbx_seq_one_letter_code
_entity_poly.pdbx_strand_id
1 'polypeptide(L)'
;MMLVDDKRIIALINALESNGWKNAGFSDQVIEWYFAEIIEFVSVWSPLGKKLYMVLLINELDYPKKNIVEIGFSLVPCNVSNTFFENIYLKDILQTDLKKFCESINSKALHD
;
A
#
# COMPACT_ATOMS: atom_id res chain seq x y z
N MET A 1 6.73 18.65 -2.80
CA MET A 1 7.10 17.50 -1.96
C MET A 1 6.23 16.36 -2.41
N MET A 2 6.80 15.25 -2.88
CA MET A 2 6.00 14.11 -3.33
C MET A 2 5.45 13.41 -2.08
N LEU A 3 4.25 12.83 -2.15
CA LEU A 3 3.61 12.23 -0.97
C LEU A 3 4.42 11.05 -0.40
N VAL A 4 5.32 10.47 -1.21
CA VAL A 4 6.26 9.39 -0.84
C VAL A 4 7.43 9.86 0.04
N ASP A 5 7.63 11.18 0.25
CA ASP A 5 8.69 11.68 1.15
C ASP A 5 8.37 11.45 2.66
N ASP A 6 7.16 10.97 2.99
CA ASP A 6 6.80 10.61 4.36
C ASP A 6 7.59 9.39 4.83
N LYS A 7 8.41 9.57 5.88
CA LYS A 7 9.26 8.52 6.47
C LYS A 7 8.51 7.24 6.83
N ARG A 8 7.22 7.33 7.14
CA ARG A 8 6.38 6.19 7.51
C ARG A 8 6.02 5.37 6.27
N ILE A 9 5.67 6.04 5.18
CA ILE A 9 5.43 5.39 3.88
C ILE A 9 6.72 4.75 3.39
N ILE A 10 7.86 5.45 3.48
CA ILE A 10 9.17 4.88 3.14
C ILE A 10 9.49 3.63 3.98
N ALA A 11 9.22 3.66 5.28
CA ALA A 11 9.43 2.50 6.15
C ALA A 11 8.56 1.30 5.73
N LEU A 12 7.31 1.54 5.35
CA LEU A 12 6.39 0.50 4.88
C LEU A 12 6.83 -0.08 3.52
N ILE A 13 7.26 0.77 2.58
CA ILE A 13 7.83 0.35 1.28
C ILE A 13 9.05 -0.54 1.52
N ASN A 14 10.01 -0.08 2.34
CA ASN A 14 11.22 -0.84 2.64
C ASN A 14 10.92 -2.18 3.33
N ALA A 15 9.89 -2.21 4.20
CA ALA A 15 9.45 -3.44 4.85
C ALA A 15 8.89 -4.44 3.84
N LEU A 16 8.05 -4.00 2.89
CA LEU A 16 7.55 -4.85 1.81
C LEU A 16 8.69 -5.37 0.94
N GLU A 17 9.64 -4.51 0.57
CA GLU A 17 10.79 -4.90 -0.25
C GLU A 17 11.69 -5.94 0.43
N SER A 18 11.88 -5.79 1.75
CA SER A 18 12.59 -6.77 2.57
C SER A 18 11.84 -8.09 2.74
N ASN A 19 10.56 -8.14 2.36
CA ASN A 19 9.66 -9.29 2.50
C ASN A 19 9.18 -9.85 1.14
N GLY A 20 10.00 -9.70 0.09
CA GLY A 20 9.77 -10.39 -1.17
C GLY A 20 8.95 -9.62 -2.19
N TRP A 21 8.69 -8.34 -1.98
CA TRP A 21 8.10 -7.45 -2.97
C TRP A 21 9.16 -6.59 -3.64
N LYS A 22 8.86 -6.07 -4.82
CA LYS A 22 9.66 -5.06 -5.51
C LYS A 22 8.77 -3.91 -5.92
N ASN A 23 9.11 -2.68 -5.54
CA ASN A 23 8.37 -1.50 -5.97
C ASN A 23 8.49 -1.33 -7.50
N ALA A 24 7.35 -1.31 -8.20
CA ALA A 24 7.24 -1.16 -9.64
C ALA A 24 6.90 0.27 -10.07
N GLY A 25 6.72 1.19 -9.11
CA GLY A 25 6.40 2.60 -9.33
C GLY A 25 4.93 2.92 -9.10
N PHE A 26 4.54 4.11 -9.53
CA PHE A 26 3.15 4.58 -9.42
C PHE A 26 2.28 3.95 -10.49
N SER A 27 1.05 3.59 -10.12
CA SER A 27 0.02 3.15 -11.05
C SER A 27 -0.60 4.34 -11.79
N ASP A 28 -0.89 4.17 -13.07
CA ASP A 28 -1.59 5.13 -13.94
C ASP A 28 -3.12 4.94 -13.95
N GLN A 29 -3.62 4.03 -13.13
CA GLN A 29 -5.04 3.69 -13.07
C GLN A 29 -5.92 4.89 -12.69
N VAL A 30 -7.16 4.89 -13.20
CA VAL A 30 -8.18 5.87 -12.80
C VAL A 30 -8.63 5.54 -11.39
N ILE A 31 -8.27 6.41 -10.45
CA ILE A 31 -8.51 6.24 -9.02
C ILE A 31 -9.73 7.03 -8.55
N GLU A 32 -10.35 6.59 -7.45
CA GLU A 32 -11.39 7.37 -6.78
C GLU A 32 -10.84 8.70 -6.24
N TRP A 33 -11.72 9.69 -6.10
CA TRP A 33 -11.32 11.07 -5.76
C TRP A 33 -10.62 11.20 -4.39
N TYR A 34 -10.83 10.23 -3.49
CA TYR A 34 -10.22 10.16 -2.17
C TYR A 34 -9.01 9.23 -2.09
N PHE A 35 -8.53 8.72 -3.24
CA PHE A 35 -7.22 8.08 -3.33
C PHE A 35 -6.20 9.18 -3.68
N ALA A 36 -5.12 9.25 -2.92
CA ALA A 36 -4.03 10.15 -3.25
C ALA A 36 -3.20 9.62 -4.42
N GLU A 37 -2.72 8.40 -4.27
CA GLU A 37 -1.77 7.70 -5.16
C GLU A 37 -1.90 6.18 -4.96
N ILE A 38 -1.51 5.40 -5.99
CA ILE A 38 -1.36 3.94 -5.91
C ILE A 38 0.09 3.59 -6.28
N ILE A 39 0.72 2.74 -5.47
CA ILE A 39 2.06 2.21 -5.71
C ILE A 39 1.92 0.72 -6.01
N GLU A 40 2.43 0.29 -7.17
CA GLU A 40 2.43 -1.11 -7.58
C GLU A 40 3.68 -1.82 -7.05
N PHE A 41 3.50 -3.06 -6.62
CA PHE A 41 4.55 -3.98 -6.24
C PHE A 41 4.41 -5.28 -7.00
N VAL A 42 5.55 -5.91 -7.27
CA VAL A 42 5.63 -7.23 -7.90
C VAL A 42 6.36 -8.19 -6.98
N SER A 43 5.77 -9.37 -6.77
CA SER A 43 6.40 -10.43 -5.98
C SER A 43 7.66 -10.94 -6.67
N VAL A 44 8.77 -10.93 -5.93
CA VAL A 44 10.05 -11.55 -6.30
C VAL A 44 10.29 -12.85 -5.53
N TRP A 45 9.38 -13.24 -4.65
CA TRP A 45 9.31 -14.57 -4.04
C TRP A 45 8.18 -15.40 -4.65
N SER A 46 8.19 -16.73 -4.45
CA SER A 46 7.16 -17.60 -5.02
C SER A 46 5.78 -17.31 -4.42
N PRO A 47 4.71 -17.17 -5.23
CA PRO A 47 4.69 -17.16 -6.70
C PRO A 47 5.24 -15.86 -7.29
N LEU A 48 6.21 -16.00 -8.21
CA LEU A 48 6.85 -14.87 -8.89
C LEU A 48 5.85 -14.10 -9.75
N GLY A 49 5.97 -12.78 -9.78
CA GLY A 49 5.20 -11.93 -10.67
C GLY A 49 3.78 -11.58 -10.21
N LYS A 50 3.31 -12.10 -9.06
CA LYS A 50 2.05 -11.64 -8.45
C LYS A 50 2.13 -10.14 -8.15
N LYS A 51 1.02 -9.43 -8.35
CA LYS A 51 0.91 -7.99 -8.11
C LYS A 51 0.32 -7.69 -6.74
N LEU A 52 0.79 -6.62 -6.13
CA LEU A 52 0.23 -6.01 -4.92
C LEU A 52 0.10 -4.51 -5.17
N TYR A 53 -1.04 -3.94 -4.80
CA TYR A 53 -1.34 -2.52 -4.94
C TYR A 53 -1.42 -1.91 -3.54
N MET A 54 -0.55 -0.95 -3.26
CA MET A 54 -0.58 -0.14 -2.04
C MET A 54 -1.24 1.20 -2.36
N VAL A 55 -2.41 1.44 -1.79
CA VAL A 55 -3.24 2.62 -2.06
C VAL A 55 -3.14 3.60 -0.90
N LEU A 56 -2.72 4.83 -1.18
CA LEU A 56 -2.64 5.90 -0.20
C LEU A 56 -3.99 6.61 -0.13
N LEU A 57 -4.66 6.54 1.02
CA LEU A 57 -6.00 7.07 1.23
C LEU A 57 -5.93 8.41 1.96
N ILE A 58 -6.69 9.39 1.47
CA ILE A 58 -6.82 10.69 2.14
C ILE A 58 -8.06 10.71 3.02
N ASN A 59 -8.10 11.63 3.98
CA ASN A 59 -9.36 11.95 4.64
C ASN A 59 -10.31 12.62 3.62
N GLU A 60 -11.43 11.97 3.33
CA GLU A 60 -12.48 12.45 2.44
C GLU A 60 -12.93 13.89 2.77
N LEU A 61 -13.02 14.20 4.07
CA LEU A 61 -13.47 15.52 4.56
C LEU A 61 -12.45 16.64 4.33
N ASP A 62 -11.17 16.28 4.08
CA ASP A 62 -10.10 17.25 3.91
C ASP A 62 -9.83 17.61 2.44
N TYR A 63 -10.56 17.04 1.48
CA TYR A 63 -10.41 17.35 0.05
C TYR A 63 -10.55 18.86 -0.22
N PRO A 64 -9.68 19.48 -1.04
CA PRO A 64 -8.64 18.87 -1.90
C PRO A 64 -7.28 18.66 -1.22
N LYS A 65 -7.16 18.83 0.10
CA LYS A 65 -5.89 18.57 0.81
C LYS A 65 -5.66 17.06 0.84
N LYS A 66 -4.63 16.60 0.13
CA LYS A 66 -4.24 15.18 0.06
C LYS A 66 -3.49 14.71 1.31
N ASN A 67 -4.08 14.88 2.48
CA ASN A 67 -3.51 14.38 3.73
C ASN A 67 -3.74 12.88 3.84
N ILE A 68 -2.67 12.09 3.67
CA ILE A 68 -2.75 10.64 3.83
C ILE A 68 -3.10 10.30 5.28
N VAL A 69 -4.10 9.43 5.48
CA VAL A 69 -4.52 8.96 6.81
C VAL A 69 -4.42 7.45 6.94
N GLU A 70 -4.58 6.73 5.84
CA GLU A 70 -4.66 5.27 5.79
C GLU A 70 -3.99 4.74 4.53
N ILE A 71 -3.47 3.52 4.61
CA ILE A 71 -2.87 2.80 3.51
C ILE A 71 -3.62 1.48 3.38
N GLY A 72 -4.20 1.23 2.22
CA GLY A 72 -4.89 -0.02 1.90
C GLY A 72 -4.13 -0.90 0.92
N PHE A 73 -4.31 -2.21 1.04
CA PHE A 73 -3.64 -3.21 0.20
C PHE A 73 -4.65 -4.05 -0.58
N SER A 74 -4.43 -4.17 -1.89
CA SER A 74 -5.27 -4.95 -2.82
C SER A 74 -4.42 -5.84 -3.73
N LEU A 75 -4.97 -6.97 -4.19
CA LEU A 75 -4.36 -7.84 -5.21
C LEU A 75 -4.88 -7.56 -6.62
N VAL A 76 -5.94 -6.75 -6.72
CA VAL A 76 -6.54 -6.32 -7.98
C VAL A 76 -6.36 -4.81 -8.16
N PRO A 77 -6.32 -4.33 -9.41
CA PRO A 77 -6.51 -2.91 -9.72
C PRO A 77 -7.65 -2.33 -8.88
N CYS A 78 -7.32 -1.42 -7.96
CA CYS A 78 -8.27 -0.92 -6.98
C CYS A 78 -8.91 0.37 -7.50
N ASN A 79 -10.21 0.31 -7.76
CA ASN A 79 -11.04 1.45 -8.08
C ASN A 79 -12.03 1.81 -6.97
N VAL A 80 -12.10 1.03 -5.88
CA VAL A 80 -12.98 1.26 -4.71
C VAL A 80 -12.35 0.69 -3.43
N SER A 81 -12.53 1.35 -2.28
CA SER A 81 -11.92 0.95 -1.00
C SER A 81 -12.34 -0.42 -0.47
N ASN A 82 -13.51 -0.93 -0.87
CA ASN A 82 -13.99 -2.26 -0.46
C ASN A 82 -13.16 -3.43 -1.01
N THR A 83 -12.15 -3.17 -1.86
CA THR A 83 -11.25 -4.18 -2.41
C THR A 83 -10.02 -4.45 -1.55
N PHE A 84 -9.84 -3.71 -0.45
CA PHE A 84 -8.68 -3.90 0.42
C PHE A 84 -8.82 -5.14 1.31
N PHE A 85 -7.80 -6.00 1.31
CA PHE A 85 -7.74 -7.18 2.16
C PHE A 85 -6.95 -6.95 3.46
N GLU A 86 -6.21 -5.85 3.52
CA GLU A 86 -5.43 -5.41 4.68
C GLU A 86 -5.25 -3.89 4.63
N ASN A 87 -5.28 -3.24 5.80
CA ASN A 87 -5.11 -1.79 5.93
C ASN A 87 -4.22 -1.44 7.13
N ILE A 88 -3.60 -0.27 7.09
CA ILE A 88 -2.91 0.32 8.23
C ILE A 88 -3.07 1.84 8.24
N TYR A 89 -3.38 2.42 9.40
CA TYR A 89 -3.38 3.87 9.52
C TYR A 89 -1.96 4.42 9.52
N LEU A 90 -1.76 5.56 8.85
CA LEU A 90 -0.46 6.21 8.73
C LEU A 90 0.16 6.53 10.11
N LYS A 91 -0.67 6.88 11.10
CA LYS A 91 -0.22 7.16 12.48
C LYS A 91 0.31 5.94 13.23
N ASP A 92 -0.07 4.73 12.82
CA ASP A 92 0.22 3.49 13.54
C ASP A 92 1.46 2.78 13.00
N ILE A 93 1.92 3.11 11.78
CA ILE A 93 3.05 2.46 11.09
C ILE A 93 4.31 2.32 11.98
N LEU A 94 4.72 3.37 12.68
CA LEU A 94 5.95 3.36 13.49
C LEU A 94 5.80 2.58 14.81
N GLN A 95 4.58 2.25 15.20
CA GLN A 95 4.26 1.49 16.40
C GLN A 95 4.00 0.01 16.09
N THR A 96 3.71 -0.30 14.83
CA THR A 96 3.44 -1.65 14.35
C THR A 96 4.75 -2.42 14.10
N ASP A 97 4.74 -3.71 14.43
CA ASP A 97 5.77 -4.66 13.98
C ASP A 97 5.59 -4.88 12.47
N LEU A 98 6.27 -4.06 11.66
CA LEU A 98 6.13 -4.06 10.21
C LEU A 98 6.52 -5.41 9.57
N LYS A 99 7.42 -6.17 10.22
CA LYS A 99 7.76 -7.50 9.73
C LYS A 99 6.54 -8.43 9.80
N LYS A 100 5.89 -8.52 10.96
CA LYS A 100 4.67 -9.34 11.12
C LYS A 100 3.52 -8.85 10.25
N PHE A 101 3.40 -7.54 10.08
CA PHE A 101 2.40 -6.96 9.19
C PHE A 101 2.63 -7.38 7.73
N CYS A 102 3.86 -7.32 7.24
CA CYS A 102 4.21 -7.82 5.91
C CYS A 102 4.03 -9.34 5.77
N GLU A 103 4.31 -10.12 6.82
CA GLU A 103 4.02 -11.56 6.85
C GLU A 103 2.50 -11.84 6.70
N SER A 104 1.64 -11.03 7.35
CA SER A 104 0.18 -11.08 7.15
C SER A 104 -0.21 -10.79 5.70
N ILE A 105 0.37 -9.74 5.11
CA ILE A 105 0.16 -9.41 3.69
C ILE A 105 0.56 -10.58 2.81
N ASN A 106 1.75 -11.17 3.01
CA ASN A 106 2.21 -12.31 2.22
C ASN A 106 1.30 -13.53 2.36
N SER A 107 0.82 -13.81 3.57
CA SER A 107 -0.12 -14.92 3.82
C SER A 107 -1.41 -14.77 3.00
N LYS A 108 -1.94 -13.55 2.85
CA LYS A 108 -3.16 -13.29 2.08
C LYS A 108 -2.88 -13.14 0.58
N ALA A 109 -1.73 -12.58 0.20
CA ALA A 109 -1.40 -12.27 -1.19
C ALA A 109 -0.87 -13.46 -1.99
N LEU A 110 -0.05 -14.29 -1.34
CA LEU A 110 0.76 -15.32 -1.99
C LEU A 110 0.22 -16.73 -1.77
N HIS A 111 -0.55 -16.95 -0.70
CA HIS A 111 -1.05 -18.27 -0.30
C HIS A 111 -2.57 -18.45 -0.48
N ASP A 112 -3.26 -17.44 -1.04
CA ASP A 112 -4.58 -17.58 -1.67
C ASP A 112 -4.45 -17.98 -3.16
#